data_AF-A0A842TXZ6-F1
#
_entry.id   AF-A0A842TXZ6-F1
#
_cell.length_a   1.000
_cell.length_b   1.000
_cell.length_c   1.000
_cell.angle_alpha   90.00
_cell.angle_beta   90.00
_cell.angle_gamma   90.00
#
_symmetry.space_group_name_H-M   'P 1'
#
loop_
_entity.id
_entity.type
_entity.pdbx_description
1 polymer ?
#
loop_
_entity_poly.entity_id
_entity_poly.type
_entity_poly.pdbx_seq_one_letter_code
_entity_poly.pdbx_strand_id
1 'polypeptide(L)'
;MIRKIKPNILQFYFENFGSCVYLLKINSKEILIDTSSREAREEFLEDLKKTNLQPEDINMILITHQHWDHNGNIDLFKNAKIYDYKNLIKNKINPEQTQGILFIEIKVIHVPGHTDDSIAFLYRDVLFSGDTLFHNGIGRTDLPESQPEKMHESLIKLKNLNYKILCPGHV
;
A
#
# COMPACT_ATOMS: atom_id res chain seq x y z
N MET A 1 -9.20 -13.21 -4.34
CA MET A 1 -9.19 -13.21 -5.85
C MET A 1 -7.92 -12.54 -6.38
N ILE A 2 -7.27 -13.08 -7.42
CA ILE A 2 -6.03 -12.52 -8.00
C ILE A 2 -6.28 -11.85 -9.36
N ARG A 3 -5.86 -10.59 -9.50
CA ARG A 3 -5.90 -9.83 -10.75
C ARG A 3 -4.50 -9.40 -11.17
N LYS A 4 -4.18 -9.56 -12.46
CA LYS A 4 -2.94 -9.02 -13.05
C LYS A 4 -3.14 -7.55 -13.41
N ILE A 5 -2.34 -6.67 -12.81
CA ILE A 5 -2.33 -5.23 -13.11
C ILE A 5 -1.27 -4.92 -14.18
N LYS A 6 -0.06 -5.46 -14.01
CA LYS A 6 1.06 -5.38 -14.95
C LYS A 6 1.85 -6.69 -14.94
N PRO A 7 2.80 -6.93 -15.88
CA PRO A 7 3.62 -8.14 -15.88
C PRO A 7 4.30 -8.45 -14.53
N ASN A 8 4.67 -7.43 -13.76
CA ASN A 8 5.33 -7.56 -12.47
C ASN A 8 4.49 -7.03 -11.30
N ILE A 9 3.17 -6.86 -11.48
CA ILE A 9 2.26 -6.33 -10.45
C ILE A 9 0.98 -7.15 -10.46
N LEU A 10 0.71 -7.83 -9.34
CA LEU A 10 -0.54 -8.55 -9.06
C LEU A 10 -1.30 -7.84 -7.95
N GLN A 11 -2.62 -7.93 -8.00
CA GLN A 11 -3.53 -7.51 -6.94
C GLN A 11 -4.19 -8.76 -6.37
N PHE A 12 -4.18 -8.87 -5.05
CA PHE A 12 -5.05 -9.73 -4.26
C PHE A 12 -6.22 -8.88 -3.76
N TYR A 13 -7.44 -9.33 -4.01
CA TYR A 13 -8.67 -8.68 -3.56
C TYR A 13 -9.43 -9.61 -2.64
N PHE A 14 -9.88 -9.08 -1.50
CA PHE A 14 -10.55 -9.83 -0.42
C PHE A 14 -11.98 -9.30 -0.22
N GLU A 15 -12.98 -10.13 -0.55
CA GLU A 15 -14.39 -9.69 -0.65
C GLU A 15 -14.99 -9.19 0.68
N ASN A 16 -14.63 -9.80 1.82
CA ASN A 16 -15.27 -9.50 3.11
C ASN A 16 -15.09 -8.03 3.56
N PHE A 17 -14.00 -7.37 3.17
CA PHE A 17 -13.72 -5.97 3.54
C PHE A 17 -13.39 -5.09 2.34
N GLY A 18 -13.36 -5.66 1.12
CA GLY A 18 -12.96 -4.95 -0.08
C GLY A 18 -11.47 -4.60 -0.15
N SER A 19 -10.66 -5.04 0.82
CA SER A 19 -9.23 -4.70 0.93
C SER A 19 -8.44 -5.28 -0.23
N CYS A 20 -7.45 -4.51 -0.67
CA CYS A 20 -6.54 -4.84 -1.76
C CYS A 20 -5.10 -4.94 -1.23
N VAL A 21 -4.42 -6.03 -1.57
CA VAL A 21 -2.98 -6.19 -1.38
C VAL A 21 -2.31 -6.28 -2.74
N TYR A 22 -1.15 -5.65 -2.89
CA TYR A 22 -0.43 -5.66 -4.16
C TYR A 22 0.92 -6.34 -4.05
N LEU A 23 1.20 -7.29 -4.93
CA LEU A 23 2.49 -7.96 -5.05
C LEU A 23 3.26 -7.39 -6.23
N LEU A 24 4.42 -6.81 -5.94
CA LEU A 24 5.34 -6.25 -6.92
C LEU A 24 6.62 -7.10 -6.97
N LYS A 25 7.06 -7.40 -8.19
CA LYS A 25 8.37 -8.01 -8.45
C LYS A 25 9.32 -6.99 -9.04
N ILE A 26 10.36 -6.61 -8.29
CA ILE A 26 11.35 -5.60 -8.70
C ILE A 26 12.76 -6.10 -8.36
N ASN A 27 13.65 -6.18 -9.35
CA ASN A 27 15.06 -6.62 -9.16
C ASN A 27 15.20 -7.93 -8.35
N SER A 28 14.39 -8.93 -8.70
CA SER A 28 14.31 -10.23 -8.00
C SER A 28 13.85 -10.16 -6.54
N LYS A 29 13.21 -9.05 -6.14
CA LYS A 29 12.55 -8.91 -4.84
C LYS A 29 11.04 -9.00 -4.98
N GLU A 30 10.44 -9.76 -4.07
CA GLU A 30 8.98 -9.83 -3.91
C GLU A 30 8.57 -8.86 -2.80
N ILE A 31 7.72 -7.90 -3.15
CA ILE A 31 7.34 -6.76 -2.32
C ILE A 31 5.82 -6.74 -2.21
N LEU A 32 5.29 -6.70 -1.00
CA LEU A 32 3.88 -6.46 -0.75
C LEU A 32 3.62 -4.99 -0.45
N ILE A 33 2.50 -4.47 -0.95
CA ILE A 33 1.88 -3.25 -0.45
C ILE A 33 0.62 -3.68 0.30
N ASP A 34 0.61 -3.39 1.60
CA ASP A 34 -0.36 -3.86 2.60
C ASP A 34 -0.43 -5.39 2.73
N THR A 35 -1.21 -5.86 3.69
CA THR A 35 -1.33 -7.29 4.07
C THR A 35 -2.76 -7.72 4.41
N SER A 36 -3.76 -6.88 4.11
CA SER A 36 -5.17 -7.14 4.41
C SER A 36 -5.45 -7.34 5.92
N SER A 37 -6.69 -7.70 6.23
CA SER A 37 -7.16 -8.03 7.58
C SER A 37 -6.83 -9.46 8.00
N ARG A 38 -6.80 -9.72 9.31
CA ARG A 38 -6.53 -11.06 9.85
C ARG A 38 -7.61 -12.07 9.47
N GLU A 39 -8.83 -11.61 9.25
CA GLU A 39 -9.99 -12.35 8.78
C GLU A 39 -9.77 -12.87 7.36
N ALA A 40 -9.02 -12.15 6.52
CA ALA A 40 -8.66 -12.55 5.17
C ALA A 40 -7.44 -13.49 5.10
N ARG A 41 -6.85 -13.88 6.24
CA ARG A 41 -5.57 -14.62 6.32
C ARG A 41 -5.56 -15.91 5.52
N GLU A 42 -6.61 -16.73 5.66
CA GLU A 42 -6.68 -18.02 4.98
C GLU A 42 -6.74 -17.83 3.45
N GLU A 43 -7.62 -16.95 2.98
CA GLU A 43 -7.71 -16.58 1.57
C GLU A 43 -6.38 -16.01 1.05
N PHE A 44 -5.71 -15.15 1.84
CA PHE A 44 -4.45 -14.55 1.45
C PHE A 44 -3.35 -15.61 1.28
N LEU A 45 -3.23 -16.57 2.18
CA LEU A 45 -2.26 -17.66 2.04
C LEU A 45 -2.56 -18.55 0.83
N GLU A 46 -3.82 -18.85 0.56
CA GLU A 46 -4.22 -19.61 -0.64
C GLU A 46 -3.89 -18.86 -1.92
N ASP A 47 -4.20 -17.57 -1.99
CA ASP A 47 -3.92 -16.74 -3.15
C ASP A 47 -2.42 -16.51 -3.35
N LEU A 48 -1.64 -16.31 -2.28
CA LEU A 48 -0.19 -16.22 -2.37
C LEU A 48 0.41 -17.51 -2.94
N LYS A 49 -0.06 -18.68 -2.47
CA LYS A 49 0.40 -19.97 -2.98
C LYS A 49 0.13 -20.15 -4.48
N LYS A 50 -0.97 -19.60 -5.02
CA LYS A 50 -1.27 -19.62 -6.47
C LYS A 50 -0.24 -18.83 -7.29
N THR A 51 0.54 -17.94 -6.66
CA THR A 51 1.67 -17.24 -7.28
C THR A 51 2.99 -18.03 -7.23
N ASN A 52 2.98 -19.25 -6.67
CA ASN A 52 4.15 -20.06 -6.35
C ASN A 52 5.10 -19.41 -5.33
N LEU A 53 4.56 -18.57 -4.45
CA LEU A 53 5.28 -17.94 -3.34
C LEU A 53 4.75 -18.44 -2.00
N GLN A 54 5.60 -18.38 -0.99
CA GLN A 54 5.28 -18.58 0.42
C GLN A 54 5.58 -17.29 1.20
N PRO A 55 5.05 -17.10 2.42
CA PRO A 55 5.33 -15.91 3.22
C PRO A 55 6.83 -15.63 3.41
N GLU A 56 7.66 -16.67 3.47
CA GLU A 56 9.10 -16.60 3.62
C GLU A 56 9.82 -16.01 2.40
N ASP A 57 9.20 -16.05 1.22
CA ASP A 57 9.74 -15.51 -0.03
C ASP A 57 9.58 -13.99 -0.13
N ILE A 58 8.65 -13.42 0.65
CA ILE A 58 8.41 -11.98 0.67
C ILE A 58 9.57 -11.27 1.34
N ASN A 59 10.17 -10.32 0.63
CA ASN A 59 11.37 -9.62 1.09
C ASN A 59 11.05 -8.31 1.78
N MET A 60 9.94 -7.67 1.39
CA MET A 60 9.59 -6.34 1.87
C MET A 60 8.07 -6.18 1.92
N ILE A 61 7.61 -5.46 2.94
CA ILE A 61 6.22 -5.02 3.08
C ILE A 61 6.22 -3.50 3.21
N LEU A 62 5.43 -2.84 2.38
CA LEU A 62 5.16 -1.42 2.43
C LEU A 62 3.73 -1.22 2.93
N ILE A 63 3.57 -0.57 4.07
CA ILE A 63 2.27 -0.31 4.68
C ILE A 63 1.84 1.11 4.33
N THR A 64 0.65 1.24 3.75
CA THR A 64 0.08 2.54 3.39
C THR A 64 -0.35 3.32 4.63
N HIS A 65 -0.99 2.67 5.60
CA HIS A 65 -1.40 3.26 6.88
C HIS A 65 -1.72 2.16 7.92
N GLN A 66 -1.92 2.55 9.19
CA GLN A 66 -1.96 1.60 10.32
C GLN A 66 -3.35 1.05 10.68
N HIS A 67 -4.23 0.88 9.69
CA HIS A 67 -5.48 0.17 9.90
C HIS A 67 -5.31 -1.35 9.86
N TRP A 68 -6.13 -2.03 10.66
CA TRP A 68 -6.06 -3.47 10.90
C TRP A 68 -6.34 -4.30 9.64
N ASP A 69 -7.09 -3.72 8.69
CA ASP A 69 -7.41 -4.26 7.38
C ASP A 69 -6.35 -3.94 6.30
N HIS A 70 -5.23 -3.32 6.70
CA HIS A 70 -4.03 -3.13 5.88
C HIS A 70 -2.79 -3.81 6.48
N ASN A 71 -2.71 -3.95 7.81
CA ASN A 71 -1.54 -4.48 8.51
C ASN A 71 -1.79 -5.80 9.26
N GLY A 72 -2.97 -6.39 9.13
CA GLY A 72 -3.45 -7.49 9.97
C GLY A 72 -2.73 -8.83 9.80
N ASN A 73 -1.91 -8.99 8.76
CA ASN A 73 -1.17 -10.24 8.49
C ASN A 73 0.35 -10.06 8.45
N ILE A 74 0.88 -8.95 8.95
CA ILE A 74 2.34 -8.70 8.99
C ILE A 74 3.10 -9.85 9.68
N ASP A 75 2.52 -10.50 10.69
CA ASP A 75 3.13 -11.60 11.44
C ASP A 75 3.41 -12.86 10.60
N LEU A 76 2.77 -13.01 9.44
CA LEU A 76 3.04 -14.12 8.52
C LEU A 76 4.43 -14.01 7.88
N PHE A 77 4.92 -12.79 7.66
CA PHE A 77 6.06 -12.52 6.77
C PHE A 77 7.35 -12.28 7.55
N LYS A 78 7.82 -13.30 8.26
CA LYS A 78 8.95 -13.19 9.21
C LYS A 78 10.27 -12.73 8.60
N ASN A 79 10.48 -12.98 7.31
CA ASN A 79 11.69 -12.59 6.58
C ASN A 79 11.60 -11.19 5.97
N ALA A 80 10.42 -10.60 5.93
CA ALA A 80 10.19 -9.33 5.26
C ALA A 80 10.67 -8.16 6.11
N LYS A 81 11.33 -7.18 5.47
CA LYS A 81 11.52 -5.86 6.07
C LYS A 81 10.25 -5.06 5.93
N ILE A 82 9.73 -4.54 7.04
CA ILE A 82 8.47 -3.79 7.06
C ILE A 82 8.78 -2.29 7.08
N TYR A 83 8.13 -1.56 6.19
CA TYR A 83 8.21 -0.11 6.10
C TYR A 83 6.82 0.51 6.24
N ASP A 84 6.71 1.45 7.17
CA ASP A 84 5.52 2.24 7.45
C ASP A 84 5.93 3.71 7.62
N TYR A 85 4.96 4.62 7.74
CA TYR A 85 5.24 6.04 7.90
C TYR A 85 6.20 6.35 9.05
N LYS A 86 6.00 5.74 10.22
CA LYS A 86 6.79 6.02 11.42
C LYS A 86 8.25 5.65 11.20
N ASN A 87 8.51 4.47 10.64
CA ASN A 87 9.87 3.98 10.45
C ASN A 87 10.55 4.62 9.22
N LEU A 88 9.81 5.03 8.19
CA LEU A 88 10.34 5.82 7.07
C LEU A 88 10.81 7.19 7.59
N ILE A 89 9.96 7.90 8.33
CA ILE A 89 10.32 9.19 8.94
C ILE A 89 11.54 9.04 9.88
N LYS A 90 11.54 8.04 10.77
CA LYS A 90 12.62 7.80 11.74
C LYS A 90 13.97 7.55 11.07
N ASN A 91 13.98 6.88 9.91
CA ASN A 91 15.19 6.64 9.12
C ASN A 91 15.62 7.86 8.29
N LYS A 92 15.05 9.06 8.55
CA LYS A 92 15.23 10.30 7.78
C LYS A 92 14.86 10.14 6.30
N ILE A 93 13.98 9.19 6.02
CA ILE A 93 13.40 9.01 4.70
C ILE A 93 12.17 9.91 4.71
N ASN A 94 12.42 11.21 4.65
CA ASN A 94 11.42 12.24 4.85
C ASN A 94 10.49 12.28 3.63
N PRO A 95 9.24 11.78 3.68
CA PRO A 95 8.33 11.77 2.53
C PRO A 95 8.08 13.17 1.97
N GLU A 96 8.20 14.22 2.79
CA GLU A 96 8.00 15.61 2.41
C GLU A 96 9.24 16.26 1.77
N GLN A 97 10.45 15.83 2.13
CA GLN A 97 11.70 16.30 1.50
C GLN A 97 12.25 15.33 0.45
N THR A 98 11.56 14.23 0.18
CA THR A 98 12.02 13.20 -0.73
C THR A 98 11.07 13.08 -1.91
N GLN A 99 11.12 14.12 -2.74
CA GLN A 99 11.12 13.86 -4.17
C GLN A 99 12.29 12.91 -4.48
N GLY A 100 12.05 11.60 -4.40
CA GLY A 100 12.96 10.58 -4.94
C GLY A 100 13.82 9.80 -3.94
N ILE A 101 13.34 9.42 -2.75
CA ILE A 101 13.94 8.22 -2.14
C ILE A 101 13.46 7.00 -2.92
N LEU A 102 14.35 6.53 -3.79
CA LEU A 102 14.30 5.22 -4.41
C LEU A 102 14.45 4.15 -3.32
N PHE A 103 13.35 3.71 -2.72
CA PHE A 103 13.30 2.33 -2.26
C PHE A 103 13.01 1.47 -3.48
N ILE A 104 14.06 1.05 -4.19
CA ILE A 104 13.94 0.12 -5.31
C ILE A 104 12.95 0.66 -6.39
N GLU A 105 13.17 1.90 -6.86
CA GLU A 105 12.32 2.57 -7.87
C GLU A 105 10.91 3.00 -7.42
N ILE A 106 10.55 2.80 -6.15
CA ILE A 106 9.25 3.22 -5.60
C ILE A 106 9.40 4.59 -4.93
N LYS A 107 8.58 5.56 -5.34
CA LYS A 107 8.47 6.87 -4.70
C LYS A 107 7.43 6.81 -3.58
N VAL A 108 7.80 7.31 -2.41
CA VAL A 108 6.93 7.45 -1.23
C VAL A 108 6.34 8.85 -1.20
N ILE A 109 5.03 8.96 -0.97
CA ILE A 109 4.32 10.25 -0.93
C ILE A 109 3.42 10.28 0.32
N HIS A 110 3.66 11.20 1.24
CA HIS A 110 2.78 11.38 2.40
C HIS A 110 1.48 12.09 1.98
N VAL A 111 0.37 11.44 2.30
CA VAL A 111 -0.99 11.78 1.88
C VAL A 111 -1.97 11.72 3.06
N PRO A 112 -1.75 12.50 4.13
CA PRO A 112 -2.61 12.47 5.30
C PRO A 112 -4.03 12.91 4.94
N GLY A 113 -5.01 12.39 5.68
CA GLY A 113 -6.42 12.73 5.49
C GLY A 113 -7.32 11.67 6.08
N HIS A 114 -7.19 10.44 5.58
CA HIS A 114 -7.87 9.28 6.15
C HIS A 114 -7.31 8.96 7.54
N THR A 115 -5.97 8.86 7.60
CA THR A 115 -5.18 8.88 8.82
C THR A 115 -4.06 9.91 8.69
N ASP A 116 -3.41 10.28 9.80
CA ASP A 116 -2.25 11.17 9.80
C ASP A 116 -0.99 10.51 9.19
N ASP A 117 -0.92 9.18 9.22
CA ASP A 117 0.18 8.36 8.77
C ASP A 117 0.01 7.77 7.36
N SER A 118 -1.03 8.18 6.64
CA SER A 118 -1.33 7.71 5.29
C SER A 118 -0.22 8.05 4.28
N ILE A 119 0.24 7.02 3.55
CA ILE A 119 1.24 7.08 2.49
C ILE A 119 0.68 6.45 1.22
N ALA A 120 0.98 7.09 0.08
CA ALA A 120 0.87 6.52 -1.24
C ALA A 120 2.24 6.12 -1.80
N PHE A 121 2.28 5.05 -2.58
CA PHE A 121 3.46 4.58 -3.27
C PHE A 121 3.28 4.73 -4.78
N LEU A 122 4.25 5.34 -5.46
CA LEU A 122 4.25 5.47 -6.90
C LEU A 122 5.40 4.65 -7.48
N TYR A 123 5.07 3.60 -8.22
CA TYR A 123 6.03 2.80 -8.97
C TYR A 123 5.79 2.99 -10.47
N ARG A 124 6.73 3.66 -11.13
CA ARG A 124 6.58 4.09 -12.54
C ARG A 124 5.31 4.91 -12.74
N ASP A 125 4.30 4.35 -13.41
CA ASP A 125 3.00 4.92 -13.72
C ASP A 125 1.85 4.23 -12.96
N VAL A 126 2.15 3.48 -11.89
CA VAL A 126 1.15 2.81 -11.03
C VAL A 126 1.18 3.44 -9.65
N LEU A 127 0.04 4.01 -9.25
CA LEU A 127 -0.14 4.66 -7.96
C LEU A 127 -0.91 3.74 -7.02
N PHE A 128 -0.29 3.37 -5.91
CA PHE A 128 -0.91 2.67 -4.80
C PHE A 128 -1.31 3.70 -3.75
N SER A 129 -2.59 4.02 -3.67
CA SER A 129 -3.09 5.19 -2.92
C SER A 129 -3.54 4.88 -1.50
N GLY A 130 -3.56 3.61 -1.10
CA GLY A 130 -4.23 3.18 0.14
C GLY A 130 -5.63 3.78 0.20
N ASP A 131 -5.96 4.35 1.35
CA ASP A 131 -7.28 4.90 1.63
C ASP A 131 -7.39 6.40 1.39
N THR A 132 -6.49 6.96 0.58
CA THR A 132 -6.60 8.36 0.19
C THR A 132 -7.52 8.55 -1.02
N LEU A 133 -7.32 7.77 -2.08
CA LEU A 133 -8.02 7.93 -3.36
C LEU A 133 -8.50 6.59 -3.88
N PHE A 134 -9.79 6.50 -4.17
CA PHE A 134 -10.45 5.34 -4.77
C PHE A 134 -10.91 5.66 -6.19
N HIS A 135 -11.34 4.64 -6.95
CA HIS A 135 -11.85 4.84 -8.31
C HIS A 135 -13.07 5.77 -8.37
N ASN A 136 -13.94 5.69 -7.35
CA ASN A 136 -15.19 6.45 -7.28
C ASN A 136 -15.34 7.20 -5.94
N GLY A 137 -14.23 7.57 -5.29
CA GLY A 137 -14.31 8.22 -3.98
C GLY A 137 -12.96 8.39 -3.30
N ILE A 138 -13.01 8.59 -2.00
CA ILE A 138 -11.87 8.75 -1.09
C ILE A 138 -12.15 7.94 0.17
N GLY A 139 -11.11 7.62 0.93
CA GLY A 139 -11.31 7.04 2.26
C GLY A 139 -12.02 8.02 3.18
N ARG A 140 -12.62 7.46 4.21
CA ARG A 140 -13.36 8.21 5.23
C ARG A 140 -12.48 9.25 5.91
N THR A 141 -13.06 10.39 6.26
CA THR A 141 -12.34 11.47 6.97
C THR A 141 -13.10 11.95 8.22
N ASP A 142 -13.99 11.13 8.74
CA ASP A 142 -14.91 11.45 9.84
C ASP A 142 -14.53 10.79 11.18
N LEU A 143 -13.45 10.02 11.22
CA LEU A 143 -12.96 9.35 12.43
C LEU A 143 -11.99 10.25 13.21
N PRO A 144 -11.79 10.03 14.52
CA PRO A 144 -10.91 10.84 15.36
C PRO A 144 -9.45 10.94 14.87
N GLU A 145 -8.95 9.92 14.19
CA GLU A 145 -7.61 9.84 13.59
C GLU A 145 -7.50 10.54 12.23
N SER A 146 -8.63 10.93 11.63
CA SER A 146 -8.66 11.60 10.33
C SER A 146 -8.28 13.08 10.40
N GLN A 147 -7.82 13.61 9.27
CA GLN A 147 -7.48 15.01 9.07
C GLN A 147 -8.19 15.55 7.81
N PRO A 148 -9.52 15.75 7.84
CA PRO A 148 -10.30 16.13 6.65
C PRO A 148 -9.74 17.36 5.92
N GLU A 149 -9.18 18.33 6.64
CA GLU A 149 -8.52 19.50 6.07
C GLU A 149 -7.30 19.15 5.19
N LYS A 150 -6.55 18.10 5.56
CA LYS A 150 -5.37 17.66 4.81
C LYS A 150 -5.69 16.74 3.65
N MET A 151 -6.83 16.05 3.67
CA MET A 151 -7.26 15.17 2.58
C MET A 151 -7.29 15.92 1.25
N HIS A 152 -7.81 17.15 1.25
CA HIS A 152 -7.87 17.97 0.03
C HIS A 152 -6.48 18.24 -0.56
N GLU A 153 -5.51 18.60 0.27
CA GLU A 153 -4.13 18.84 -0.15
C GLU A 153 -3.48 17.56 -0.68
N SER A 154 -3.72 16.42 -0.02
CA SER A 154 -3.26 15.11 -0.45
C SER A 154 -3.81 14.71 -1.82
N LEU A 155 -5.09 14.97 -2.08
CA LEU A 155 -5.70 14.71 -3.39
C LEU A 155 -5.12 15.61 -4.48
N ILE A 156 -4.83 16.89 -4.19
CA ILE A 156 -4.13 17.78 -5.12
C ILE A 156 -2.73 17.25 -5.42
N LYS A 157 -1.98 16.80 -4.39
CA LYS A 157 -0.66 16.18 -4.58
C LYS A 157 -0.76 14.99 -5.54
N LEU A 158 -1.71 14.07 -5.31
CA LEU A 158 -1.89 12.88 -6.15
C LEU A 158 -2.30 13.24 -7.57
N LYS A 159 -3.24 14.17 -7.76
CA LYS A 159 -3.71 14.65 -9.07
C LYS A 159 -2.57 15.18 -9.95
N ASN A 160 -1.54 15.77 -9.35
CA ASN A 160 -0.39 16.33 -10.06
C ASN A 160 0.70 15.28 -10.38
N LEU A 161 0.51 14.02 -10.02
CA LEU A 161 1.44 12.94 -10.36
C LEU A 161 1.12 12.36 -11.74
N ASN A 162 2.16 11.95 -12.47
CA ASN A 162 2.03 11.30 -13.76
C ASN A 162 1.86 9.77 -13.61
N TYR A 163 0.72 9.33 -13.07
CA TYR A 163 0.33 7.91 -13.05
C TYR A 163 -0.76 7.62 -14.08
N LYS A 164 -0.85 6.37 -14.52
CA LYS A 164 -1.84 5.88 -15.49
C LYS A 164 -2.77 4.84 -14.91
N ILE A 165 -2.34 4.14 -13.86
CA ILE A 165 -3.12 3.11 -13.18
C ILE A 165 -3.23 3.48 -11.70
N LEU A 166 -4.45 3.46 -11.19
CA LEU A 166 -4.76 3.64 -9.78
C LEU A 166 -5.00 2.28 -9.13
N CYS A 167 -4.36 2.06 -7.98
CA CYS A 167 -4.42 0.86 -7.17
C CYS A 167 -4.80 1.26 -5.73
N PRO A 168 -6.10 1.38 -5.42
CA PRO A 168 -6.55 1.80 -4.10
C PRO A 168 -6.40 0.72 -3.03
N GLY A 169 -6.53 1.13 -1.76
CA GLY A 169 -6.62 0.22 -0.61
C GLY A 169 -7.90 -0.62 -0.62
N HIS A 170 -9.01 -0.06 -1.10
CA HIS A 170 -10.30 -0.75 -1.27
C HIS A 170 -10.91 -0.53 -2.66
N VAL A 171 -11.70 -1.50 -3.14
CA VAL A 171 -12.48 -1.42 -4.40
C VAL A 171 -13.95 -1.78 -4.21
#